data_AF-A0A945BG79-F1
#
_entry.id   AF-A0A945BG79-F1
#
_cell.length_a   1.000
_cell.length_b   1.000
_cell.length_c   1.000
_cell.angle_alpha   90.00
_cell.angle_beta   90.00
_cell.angle_gamma   90.00
#
_symmetry.space_group_name_H-M   'P 1'
#
loop_
_entity.id
_entity.type
_entity.pdbx_description
1 polymer ?
#
loop_
_entity_poly.entity_id
_entity_poly.type
_entity_poly.pdbx_seq_one_letter_code
_entity_poly.pdbx_strand_id
1 'polypeptide(L)'
;MKLRLHFLTILLFTCFTSFSQIQTINTIGNTFSPDTVTCTLGDTIIFNLGISHNAVEVDQTTYISNGDTSNGGFDIGFGTIDTVIPTLSQTYYYVCQPHVTMGMKGVIIVNSFPIYGCTDSTATNYNLLATIDDGSCIYPLPPADNLFFSEYAEGSSNNKYFEIYNPTSDTVDLTNYAFARVSNSPGNGVGIYEYWVDFDSAAIILPNDVYVVVHPSSDSLILVEADMVYGSLSNGDDGFALVYGNNPGSPTSPSAGGYQILDWIGDWNGDPGSGWDVAGVNNATANHTLVRKCAISQGDTSWTNAAGTDPINSQWIVLSQNDWTNIGFHNACVCDSTTNSYTSIIDTICNGLSIVVGNNTYDSTGVYSDTLSSINGCDSIVHTNLTISSQFNSIFGGIPNNTVGGGNFYSGSQHLELSCYMPSELVSAVVYSADTTLTTFEIRDD
;
A
#
# COMPACT_ATOMS: atom_id res chain seq x y z
N MET A 1 25.46 22.36 -12.60
CA MET A 1 24.71 23.56 -12.16
C MET A 1 23.42 23.67 -12.97
N LYS A 2 22.36 22.95 -12.57
CA LYS A 2 21.01 23.04 -13.15
C LYS A 2 20.10 23.59 -12.06
N LEU A 3 19.72 24.86 -12.21
CA LEU A 3 18.82 25.56 -11.30
C LEU A 3 17.40 25.00 -11.54
N ARG A 4 16.94 24.08 -10.68
CA ARG A 4 15.53 23.64 -10.68
C ARG A 4 14.71 24.68 -9.92
N LEU A 5 14.10 25.60 -10.68
CA LEU A 5 13.10 26.52 -10.18
C LEU A 5 11.86 25.70 -9.75
N HIS A 6 11.71 25.49 -8.44
CA HIS A 6 10.49 24.91 -7.90
C HIS A 6 9.40 25.98 -8.00
N PHE A 7 8.47 25.81 -8.94
CA PHE A 7 7.20 26.51 -8.89
C PHE A 7 6.45 25.98 -7.67
N LEU A 8 6.59 26.66 -6.55
CA LEU A 8 5.64 26.56 -5.45
C LEU A 8 4.35 27.18 -5.99
N THR A 9 3.45 26.36 -6.49
CA THR A 9 2.03 26.72 -6.64
C THR A 9 1.51 26.93 -5.23
N ILE A 10 1.74 28.12 -4.69
CA ILE A 10 0.92 28.66 -3.62
C ILE A 10 -0.46 28.75 -4.26
N LEU A 11 -1.31 27.76 -3.95
CA LEU A 11 -2.73 27.91 -4.12
C LEU A 11 -3.08 29.10 -3.22
N LEU A 12 -3.05 30.31 -3.79
CA LEU A 12 -3.64 31.47 -3.15
C LEU A 12 -5.09 31.05 -2.97
N PHE A 13 -5.43 30.66 -1.75
CA PHE A 13 -6.80 30.77 -1.27
C PHE A 13 -7.09 32.26 -1.39
N THR A 14 -7.53 32.69 -2.57
CA THR A 14 -8.13 33.99 -2.76
C THR A 14 -9.37 33.91 -1.92
N CYS A 15 -9.24 34.28 -0.64
CA CYS A 15 -10.35 34.73 0.16
C CYS A 15 -10.96 35.86 -0.68
N PHE A 16 -11.97 35.52 -1.48
CA PHE A 16 -12.80 36.51 -2.12
C PHE A 16 -13.48 37.22 -0.96
N THR A 17 -12.85 38.27 -0.45
CA THR A 17 -13.57 39.30 0.27
C THR A 17 -14.52 39.87 -0.78
N SER A 18 -15.75 39.36 -0.80
CA SER A 18 -16.84 40.03 -1.49
C SER A 18 -16.88 41.43 -0.91
N PHE A 19 -16.40 42.40 -1.68
CA PHE A 19 -16.57 43.79 -1.33
C PHE A 19 -18.08 44.04 -1.28
N SER A 20 -18.58 44.52 -0.14
CA SER A 20 -19.98 44.98 0.00
C SER A 20 -20.30 45.88 -1.18
N GLN A 21 -21.28 45.48 -1.98
CA GLN A 21 -21.73 46.24 -3.14
C GLN A 21 -22.72 47.30 -2.69
N ILE A 22 -22.71 48.43 -3.40
CA ILE A 22 -23.67 49.51 -3.22
C ILE A 22 -24.65 49.47 -4.39
N GLN A 23 -25.94 49.39 -4.09
CA GLN A 23 -27.01 49.52 -5.07
C GLN A 23 -27.92 50.68 -4.69
N THR A 24 -28.36 51.45 -5.68
CA THR A 24 -29.21 52.63 -5.45
C THR A 24 -30.57 52.43 -6.08
N ILE A 25 -31.63 52.54 -5.27
CA ILE A 25 -33.01 52.59 -5.69
C ILE A 25 -33.43 54.06 -5.76
N ASN A 26 -33.80 54.53 -6.96
CA ASN A 26 -34.29 55.88 -7.17
C ASN A 26 -35.81 55.88 -7.38
N THR A 27 -36.46 57.02 -7.16
CA THR A 27 -37.85 57.22 -7.60
C THR A 27 -37.90 57.88 -8.97
N ILE A 28 -38.62 57.29 -9.92
CA ILE A 28 -38.85 57.84 -11.26
C ILE A 28 -40.35 57.90 -11.49
N GLY A 29 -40.94 59.10 -11.41
CA GLY A 29 -42.40 59.20 -11.35
C GLY A 29 -42.95 58.41 -10.14
N ASN A 30 -43.96 57.58 -10.38
CA ASN A 30 -44.59 56.75 -9.32
C ASN A 30 -44.05 55.31 -9.31
N THR A 31 -42.77 55.11 -9.63
CA THR A 31 -42.12 53.80 -9.58
C THR A 31 -40.75 53.87 -8.89
N PHE A 32 -40.34 52.76 -8.28
CA PHE A 32 -38.96 52.55 -7.87
C PHE A 32 -38.13 52.09 -9.08
N SER A 33 -36.87 52.51 -9.16
CA SER A 33 -35.95 52.15 -10.25
C SER A 33 -34.55 51.86 -9.71
N PRO A 34 -34.09 50.59 -9.75
CA PRO A 34 -34.88 49.41 -10.11
C PRO A 34 -36.00 49.15 -9.08
N ASP A 35 -37.06 48.46 -9.50
CA ASP A 35 -38.13 47.97 -8.62
C ASP A 35 -37.81 46.61 -8.01
N THR A 36 -36.80 45.91 -8.56
CA THR A 36 -36.25 44.66 -8.03
C THR A 36 -34.75 44.77 -7.89
N VAL A 37 -34.24 44.57 -6.68
CA VAL A 37 -32.82 44.49 -6.39
C VAL A 37 -32.48 43.06 -5.98
N THR A 38 -31.41 42.49 -6.52
CA THR A 38 -30.82 41.24 -6.02
C THR A 38 -29.44 41.55 -5.46
N CYS A 39 -29.18 41.19 -4.20
CA CYS A 39 -27.93 41.46 -3.51
C CYS A 39 -27.53 40.31 -2.58
N THR A 40 -26.39 40.44 -1.92
CA THR A 40 -25.90 39.52 -0.90
C THR A 40 -26.00 40.14 0.50
N LEU A 41 -26.00 39.28 1.53
CA LEU A 41 -25.95 39.70 2.92
C LEU A 41 -24.84 40.75 3.17
N GLY A 42 -25.18 41.89 3.77
CA GLY A 42 -24.22 42.96 4.04
C GLY A 42 -23.94 43.94 2.89
N ASP A 43 -24.59 43.79 1.73
CA ASP A 43 -24.61 44.84 0.70
C ASP A 43 -25.38 46.07 1.19
N THR A 44 -25.01 47.24 0.67
CA THR A 44 -25.67 48.51 1.02
C THR A 44 -26.70 48.89 -0.04
N ILE A 45 -27.95 49.03 0.38
CA ILE A 45 -29.04 49.53 -0.48
C ILE A 45 -29.32 50.98 -0.13
N ILE A 46 -29.03 51.89 -1.05
CA ILE A 46 -29.33 53.32 -0.91
C ILE A 46 -30.71 53.59 -1.51
N PHE A 47 -31.62 54.09 -0.70
CA PHE A 47 -32.85 54.70 -1.18
C PHE A 47 -32.63 56.18 -1.42
N ASN A 48 -32.79 56.63 -2.67
CA ASN A 48 -32.76 58.04 -3.05
C ASN A 48 -34.17 58.45 -3.46
N LEU A 49 -34.95 58.94 -2.50
CA LEU A 49 -36.38 59.17 -2.66
C LEU A 49 -36.68 60.64 -2.98
N GLY A 50 -37.56 60.87 -3.95
CA GLY A 50 -38.13 62.20 -4.20
C GLY A 50 -39.06 62.65 -3.08
N ILE A 51 -39.31 63.96 -2.98
CA ILE A 51 -40.04 64.60 -1.87
C ILE A 51 -41.45 64.03 -1.59
N SER A 52 -42.08 63.41 -2.58
CA SER A 52 -43.42 62.80 -2.49
C SER A 52 -43.41 61.31 -2.16
N HIS A 53 -42.23 60.69 -2.00
CA HIS A 53 -42.10 59.25 -1.90
C HIS A 53 -41.39 58.84 -0.61
N ASN A 54 -41.92 57.80 0.04
CA ASN A 54 -41.29 57.03 1.12
C ASN A 54 -41.13 55.57 0.66
N ALA A 55 -40.40 54.77 1.43
CA ALA A 55 -40.28 53.33 1.22
C ALA A 55 -40.43 52.59 2.56
N VAL A 56 -41.53 51.86 2.71
CA VAL A 56 -41.88 51.16 3.95
C VAL A 56 -41.89 49.66 3.69
N GLU A 57 -41.18 48.91 4.53
CA GLU A 57 -41.20 47.46 4.51
C GLU A 57 -42.56 46.93 4.95
N VAL A 58 -43.08 45.95 4.22
CA VAL A 58 -44.35 45.30 4.45
C VAL A 58 -44.19 43.78 4.33
N ASP A 59 -45.13 43.02 4.88
CA ASP A 59 -45.16 41.59 4.64
C ASP A 59 -45.63 41.25 3.20
N GLN A 60 -45.38 40.02 2.78
CA GLN A 60 -45.74 39.57 1.42
C GLN A 60 -47.24 39.68 1.14
N THR A 61 -48.10 39.45 2.14
CA THR A 61 -49.56 39.50 1.99
C THR A 61 -50.03 40.93 1.69
N THR A 62 -49.47 41.89 2.44
CA THR A 62 -49.70 43.32 2.28
C THR A 62 -49.18 43.81 0.94
N TYR A 63 -47.99 43.38 0.53
CA TYR A 63 -47.42 43.70 -0.78
C TYR A 63 -48.29 43.20 -1.96
N ILE A 64 -48.82 41.97 -1.87
CA ILE A 64 -49.67 41.37 -2.92
C ILE A 64 -51.02 42.10 -3.01
N SER A 65 -51.59 42.49 -1.88
CA SER A 65 -52.88 43.19 -1.80
C SER A 65 -52.80 44.69 -2.09
N ASN A 66 -51.61 45.22 -2.41
CA ASN A 66 -51.34 46.66 -2.53
C ASN A 66 -51.72 47.44 -1.25
N GLY A 67 -51.54 46.82 -0.09
CA GLY A 67 -51.66 47.49 1.21
C GLY A 67 -50.39 48.24 1.59
N ASP A 68 -50.48 49.08 2.62
CA ASP A 68 -49.42 49.98 3.10
C ASP A 68 -49.06 49.79 4.58
N THR A 69 -49.57 48.72 5.20
CA THR A 69 -49.34 48.41 6.61
C THR A 69 -47.92 47.88 6.81
N SER A 70 -47.11 48.63 7.56
CA SER A 70 -45.74 48.22 7.88
C SER A 70 -45.71 46.90 8.63
N ASN A 71 -44.71 46.06 8.32
CA ASN A 71 -44.41 44.85 9.10
C ASN A 71 -43.46 45.12 10.29
N GLY A 72 -43.10 46.38 10.56
CA GLY A 72 -42.13 46.76 11.59
C GLY A 72 -40.66 46.67 11.16
N GLY A 73 -40.40 46.42 9.87
CA GLY A 73 -39.08 46.47 9.25
C GLY A 73 -38.60 47.89 8.97
N PHE A 74 -37.87 48.10 7.88
CA PHE A 74 -37.36 49.43 7.55
C PHE A 74 -38.47 50.42 7.15
N ASP A 75 -38.28 51.70 7.49
CA ASP A 75 -39.17 52.80 7.14
C ASP A 75 -38.33 54.02 6.72
N ILE A 76 -38.22 54.23 5.42
CA ILE A 76 -37.47 55.33 4.82
C ILE A 76 -38.43 56.49 4.57
N GLY A 77 -38.20 57.60 5.26
CA GLY A 77 -39.06 58.78 5.23
C GLY A 77 -39.18 59.48 3.86
N PHE A 78 -40.07 60.45 3.80
CA PHE A 78 -40.33 61.22 2.58
C PHE A 78 -39.15 62.08 2.15
N GLY A 79 -38.75 61.97 0.87
CA GLY A 79 -37.73 62.84 0.29
C GLY A 79 -36.32 62.67 0.88
N THR A 80 -36.06 61.55 1.55
CA THR A 80 -34.78 61.29 2.20
C THR A 80 -33.84 60.49 1.30
N ILE A 81 -32.56 60.59 1.61
CA ILE A 81 -31.54 59.62 1.19
C ILE A 81 -31.18 58.83 2.42
N ASP A 82 -31.44 57.53 2.41
CA ASP A 82 -31.13 56.64 3.54
C ASP A 82 -30.68 55.27 3.04
N THR A 83 -30.11 54.48 3.94
CA THR A 83 -29.47 53.21 3.61
C THR A 83 -30.06 52.06 4.41
N VAL A 84 -30.30 50.94 3.73
CA VAL A 84 -30.63 49.65 4.34
C VAL A 84 -29.49 48.69 4.07
N ILE A 85 -29.00 48.02 5.12
CA ILE A 85 -28.02 46.94 5.01
C ILE A 85 -28.72 45.67 5.47
N PRO A 86 -29.13 44.78 4.54
CA PRO A 86 -29.80 43.55 4.90
C PRO A 86 -28.88 42.62 5.70
N THR A 87 -29.39 42.11 6.83
CA THR A 87 -28.65 41.21 7.73
C THR A 87 -29.20 39.78 7.71
N LEU A 88 -30.31 39.53 7.02
CA LEU A 88 -30.91 38.21 6.83
C LEU A 88 -31.03 37.89 5.33
N SER A 89 -30.73 36.64 4.96
CA SER A 89 -30.97 36.16 3.60
C SER A 89 -32.45 35.82 3.46
N GLN A 90 -33.18 36.75 2.88
CA GLN A 90 -34.61 36.64 2.64
C GLN A 90 -35.03 37.62 1.53
N THR A 91 -36.31 37.59 1.18
CA THR A 91 -36.91 38.60 0.30
C THR A 91 -37.59 39.66 1.16
N TYR A 92 -37.23 40.92 0.96
CA TYR A 92 -37.87 42.08 1.58
C TYR A 92 -38.84 42.72 0.59
N TYR A 93 -40.07 42.95 1.01
CA TYR A 93 -41.10 43.60 0.21
C TYR A 93 -41.32 45.01 0.74
N TYR A 94 -41.38 46.01 -0.14
CA TYR A 94 -41.60 47.39 0.28
C TYR A 94 -42.50 48.14 -0.68
N VAL A 95 -43.16 49.18 -0.15
CA VAL A 95 -44.13 49.99 -0.87
C VAL A 95 -43.90 51.47 -0.60
N CYS A 96 -44.32 52.32 -1.53
CA CYS A 96 -44.53 53.74 -1.25
C CYS A 96 -45.98 53.94 -0.80
N GLN A 97 -46.20 54.27 0.46
CA GLN A 97 -47.54 54.30 1.06
C GLN A 97 -48.55 55.18 0.28
N PRO A 98 -48.25 56.43 -0.11
CA PRO A 98 -49.21 57.24 -0.87
C PRO A 98 -49.45 56.75 -2.31
N HIS A 99 -48.59 55.89 -2.85
CA HIS A 99 -48.62 55.46 -4.25
C HIS A 99 -48.79 53.95 -4.45
N VAL A 100 -49.00 53.18 -3.37
CA VAL A 100 -49.11 51.71 -3.45
C VAL A 100 -50.34 51.28 -4.26
N THR A 101 -51.43 52.04 -4.19
CA THR A 101 -52.65 51.81 -4.99
C THR A 101 -52.43 52.07 -6.49
N MET A 102 -51.39 52.83 -6.84
CA MET A 102 -50.91 53.02 -8.22
C MET A 102 -49.84 51.99 -8.62
N GLY A 103 -49.49 51.05 -7.73
CA GLY A 103 -48.52 50.00 -7.97
C GLY A 103 -47.07 50.36 -7.62
N MET A 104 -46.82 51.46 -6.88
CA MET A 104 -45.47 51.86 -6.49
C MET A 104 -44.92 50.96 -5.37
N LYS A 105 -44.29 49.86 -5.75
CA LYS A 105 -43.74 48.85 -4.84
C LYS A 105 -42.47 48.22 -5.42
N GLY A 106 -41.66 47.62 -4.57
CA GLY A 106 -40.44 46.93 -4.99
C GLY A 106 -40.04 45.79 -4.09
N VAL A 107 -39.00 45.06 -4.50
CA VAL A 107 -38.52 43.84 -3.86
C VAL A 107 -37.00 43.88 -3.75
N ILE A 108 -36.45 43.50 -2.60
CA ILE A 108 -35.03 43.24 -2.40
C ILE A 108 -34.85 41.75 -2.11
N ILE A 109 -34.18 41.04 -3.00
CA ILE A 109 -33.85 39.60 -2.88
C ILE A 109 -32.43 39.48 -2.35
N VAL A 110 -32.26 38.98 -1.13
CA VAL A 110 -30.96 38.89 -0.46
C VAL A 110 -30.50 37.44 -0.38
N ASN A 111 -29.43 37.12 -1.11
CA ASN A 111 -28.80 35.81 -1.10
C ASN A 111 -27.74 35.71 0.02
N SER A 112 -27.56 34.51 0.57
CA SER A 112 -26.43 34.21 1.44
C SER A 112 -25.11 34.15 0.65
N PHE A 113 -23.98 34.25 1.35
CA PHE A 113 -22.68 34.02 0.71
C PHE A 113 -22.53 32.55 0.31
N PRO A 114 -21.90 32.25 -0.84
CA PRO A 114 -21.51 30.89 -1.15
C PRO A 114 -20.50 30.40 -0.10
N ILE A 115 -20.80 29.27 0.52
CA ILE A 115 -19.89 28.59 1.43
C ILE A 115 -19.26 27.47 0.61
N TYR A 116 -17.96 27.60 0.37
CA TYR A 116 -17.18 26.58 -0.33
C TYR A 116 -16.80 25.47 0.64
N GLY A 117 -16.85 24.23 0.15
CA GLY A 117 -16.41 23.05 0.87
C GLY A 117 -17.06 21.79 0.32
N CYS A 118 -16.66 20.63 0.82
CA CYS A 118 -17.23 19.38 0.36
C CYS A 118 -18.74 19.27 0.64
N THR A 119 -19.54 19.12 -0.41
CA THR A 119 -21.00 18.97 -0.33
C THR A 119 -21.47 17.51 -0.31
N ASP A 120 -20.57 16.54 -0.48
CA ASP A 120 -20.90 15.11 -0.48
C ASP A 120 -20.93 14.56 0.95
N SER A 121 -22.09 14.10 1.40
CA SER A 121 -22.29 13.54 2.74
C SER A 121 -21.55 12.22 3.00
N THR A 122 -21.01 11.59 1.96
CA THR A 122 -20.20 10.37 2.08
C THR A 122 -18.70 10.65 2.29
N ALA A 123 -18.27 11.90 2.08
CA ALA A 123 -16.90 12.32 2.34
C ALA A 123 -16.67 12.56 3.85
N THR A 124 -15.46 12.24 4.31
CA THR A 124 -15.02 12.43 5.70
C THR A 124 -14.93 13.89 6.13
N ASN A 125 -14.77 14.82 5.19
CA ASN A 125 -14.74 16.25 5.42
C ASN A 125 -15.99 16.97 4.91
N TYR A 126 -17.13 16.26 4.83
CA TYR A 126 -18.43 16.85 4.49
C TYR A 126 -18.74 18.08 5.36
N ASN A 127 -19.09 19.18 4.70
CA ASN A 127 -19.50 20.41 5.36
C ASN A 127 -20.98 20.68 5.08
N LEU A 128 -21.84 20.47 6.09
CA LEU A 128 -23.28 20.73 5.99
C LEU A 128 -23.62 22.19 5.63
N LEU A 129 -22.72 23.14 5.89
CA LEU A 129 -22.93 24.54 5.54
C LEU A 129 -22.46 24.87 4.12
N ALA A 130 -21.70 23.99 3.45
CA ALA A 130 -21.24 24.24 2.10
C ALA A 130 -22.41 24.28 1.12
N THR A 131 -22.48 25.35 0.32
CA THR A 131 -23.46 25.55 -0.74
C THR A 131 -22.86 25.39 -2.14
N ILE A 132 -21.52 25.34 -2.24
CA ILE A 132 -20.78 25.08 -3.47
C ILE A 132 -19.66 24.09 -3.18
N ASP A 133 -19.62 22.99 -3.95
CA ASP A 133 -18.50 22.07 -3.92
C ASP A 133 -17.25 22.73 -4.50
N ASP A 134 -16.17 22.71 -3.73
CA ASP A 134 -14.86 23.24 -4.13
C ASP A 134 -13.88 22.14 -4.56
N GLY A 135 -14.33 20.88 -4.65
CA GLY A 135 -13.51 19.74 -5.02
C GLY A 135 -12.60 19.26 -3.89
N SER A 136 -12.81 19.74 -2.65
CA SER A 136 -12.01 19.33 -1.49
C SER A 136 -12.44 18.00 -0.86
N CYS A 137 -13.47 17.32 -1.38
CA CYS A 137 -13.99 16.09 -0.77
C CYS A 137 -12.92 15.00 -0.57
N ILE A 138 -12.80 14.53 0.67
CA ILE A 138 -11.91 13.44 1.08
C ILE A 138 -12.77 12.23 1.40
N TYR A 139 -12.69 11.20 0.57
CA TYR A 139 -13.43 9.96 0.77
C TYR A 139 -12.65 8.99 1.66
N PRO A 140 -13.35 8.15 2.45
CA PRO A 140 -12.67 7.05 3.12
C PRO A 140 -12.05 6.12 2.07
N LEU A 141 -10.84 5.66 2.33
CA LEU A 141 -10.20 4.65 1.49
C LEU A 141 -11.04 3.36 1.55
N PRO A 142 -11.18 2.62 0.43
CA PRO A 142 -11.77 1.29 0.48
C PRO A 142 -10.93 0.38 1.41
N PRO A 143 -11.47 -0.77 1.85
CA PRO A 143 -10.65 -1.77 2.52
C PRO A 143 -9.47 -2.18 1.62
N ALA A 144 -8.31 -2.45 2.21
CA ALA A 144 -7.18 -2.97 1.46
C ALA A 144 -7.49 -4.40 0.99
N ASP A 145 -7.26 -4.67 -0.28
CA ASP A 145 -7.04 -6.02 -0.79
C ASP A 145 -5.73 -6.58 -0.21
N ASN A 146 -5.77 -7.89 0.02
CA ASN A 146 -4.73 -8.64 0.71
C ASN A 146 -3.58 -9.01 -0.23
N LEU A 147 -2.84 -7.98 -0.66
CA LEU A 147 -1.60 -8.14 -1.40
C LEU A 147 -0.44 -8.47 -0.45
N PHE A 148 0.54 -9.25 -0.92
CA PHE A 148 1.72 -9.60 -0.14
C PHE A 148 2.93 -9.88 -1.02
N PHE A 149 4.14 -9.80 -0.45
CA PHE A 149 5.37 -10.16 -1.12
C PHE A 149 5.44 -11.68 -1.34
N SER A 150 5.44 -12.10 -2.60
CA SER A 150 5.57 -13.49 -3.02
C SER A 150 7.02 -13.89 -3.28
N GLU A 151 7.88 -12.93 -3.65
CA GLU A 151 9.29 -13.18 -3.89
C GLU A 151 10.15 -11.95 -3.60
N TYR A 152 11.39 -12.17 -3.18
CA TYR A 152 12.40 -11.14 -3.01
C TYR A 152 13.75 -11.69 -3.38
N ALA A 153 14.58 -10.94 -4.10
CA ALA A 153 15.93 -11.36 -4.42
C ALA A 153 16.95 -10.24 -4.24
N GLU A 154 18.05 -10.60 -3.56
CA GLU A 154 19.30 -9.87 -3.55
C GLU A 154 20.34 -10.76 -4.25
N GLY A 155 20.39 -10.64 -5.57
CA GLY A 155 21.29 -11.41 -6.42
C GLY A 155 22.66 -10.75 -6.57
N SER A 156 23.48 -11.32 -7.45
CA SER A 156 24.79 -10.77 -7.76
C SER A 156 24.69 -9.40 -8.44
N SER A 157 25.59 -8.49 -8.09
CA SER A 157 25.61 -7.12 -8.62
C SER A 157 24.29 -6.37 -8.41
N ASN A 158 23.55 -6.09 -9.48
CA ASN A 158 22.31 -5.33 -9.48
C ASN A 158 21.10 -6.20 -9.82
N ASN A 159 21.23 -7.54 -9.72
CA ASN A 159 20.14 -8.49 -9.91
C ASN A 159 19.24 -8.46 -8.67
N LYS A 160 18.33 -7.49 -8.61
CA LYS A 160 17.54 -7.18 -7.42
C LYS A 160 16.10 -6.94 -7.82
N TYR A 161 15.19 -7.56 -7.10
CA TYR A 161 13.76 -7.36 -7.29
C TYR A 161 12.98 -7.77 -6.05
N PHE A 162 11.73 -7.35 -6.02
CA PHE A 162 10.70 -8.02 -5.23
C PHE A 162 9.44 -8.16 -6.08
N GLU A 163 8.62 -9.11 -5.70
CA GLU A 163 7.38 -9.47 -6.37
C GLU A 163 6.22 -9.39 -5.37
N ILE A 164 5.12 -8.81 -5.80
CA ILE A 164 3.88 -8.71 -5.02
C ILE A 164 2.81 -9.55 -5.69
N TYR A 165 2.15 -10.43 -4.95
CA TYR A 165 1.10 -11.29 -5.46
C TYR A 165 -0.29 -10.79 -5.08
N ASN A 166 -1.21 -10.91 -6.03
CA ASN A 166 -2.64 -10.72 -5.83
C ASN A 166 -3.36 -12.08 -5.70
N PRO A 167 -3.66 -12.56 -4.47
CA PRO A 167 -4.39 -13.82 -4.27
C PRO A 167 -5.90 -13.71 -4.54
N THR A 168 -6.41 -12.53 -4.88
CA THR A 168 -7.87 -12.31 -4.99
C THR A 168 -8.40 -12.74 -6.36
N SER A 169 -9.72 -12.85 -6.46
CA SER A 169 -10.42 -13.11 -7.73
C SER A 169 -10.63 -11.87 -8.59
N ASP A 170 -10.26 -10.69 -8.07
CA ASP A 170 -10.51 -9.40 -8.70
C ASP A 170 -9.19 -8.70 -9.06
N THR A 171 -9.27 -7.76 -10.00
CA THR A 171 -8.14 -6.90 -10.33
C THR A 171 -7.95 -5.87 -9.23
N VAL A 172 -6.73 -5.75 -8.71
CA VAL A 172 -6.40 -4.78 -7.66
C VAL A 172 -5.74 -3.55 -8.30
N ASP A 173 -6.26 -2.37 -7.98
CA ASP A 173 -5.69 -1.07 -8.36
C ASP A 173 -4.67 -0.61 -7.31
N LEU A 174 -3.43 -0.37 -7.74
CA LEU A 174 -2.32 -0.02 -6.86
C LEU A 174 -2.26 1.48 -6.51
N THR A 175 -3.22 2.29 -6.92
CA THR A 175 -3.24 3.76 -6.69
C THR A 175 -3.10 4.14 -5.20
N ASN A 176 -3.65 3.34 -4.29
CA ASN A 176 -3.57 3.56 -2.83
C ASN A 176 -2.54 2.65 -2.14
N TYR A 177 -1.69 1.99 -2.92
CA TYR A 177 -0.63 1.13 -2.44
C TYR A 177 0.73 1.79 -2.70
N ALA A 178 1.69 1.45 -1.87
CA ALA A 178 3.07 1.85 -2.04
C ALA A 178 3.99 0.82 -1.39
N PHE A 179 5.28 0.94 -1.63
CA PHE A 179 6.27 0.30 -0.77
C PHE A 179 7.09 1.38 -0.07
N ALA A 180 7.19 1.23 1.25
CA ALA A 180 7.95 2.12 2.11
C ALA A 180 9.20 1.39 2.62
N ARG A 181 10.31 2.11 2.75
CA ARG A 181 11.57 1.48 3.16
C ARG A 181 12.44 2.31 4.09
N VAL A 182 13.29 1.60 4.82
CA VAL A 182 14.43 2.09 5.61
C VAL A 182 15.70 1.50 5.02
N SER A 183 16.72 2.33 4.82
CA SER A 183 18.00 1.88 4.24
C SER A 183 19.02 1.59 5.34
N ASN A 184 19.45 0.32 5.46
CA ASN A 184 20.26 -0.23 6.56
C ASN A 184 19.67 0.01 7.97
N SER A 185 19.77 1.23 8.51
CA SER A 185 19.39 1.57 9.90
C SER A 185 18.40 2.73 9.93
N PRO A 186 17.37 2.72 10.80
CA PRO A 186 16.30 3.72 10.81
C PRO A 186 16.78 5.13 11.20
N GLY A 187 17.09 5.97 10.21
CA GLY A 187 17.58 7.34 10.41
C GLY A 187 16.52 8.33 10.90
N ASN A 188 15.24 8.06 10.62
CA ASN A 188 14.11 8.86 11.09
C ASN A 188 13.57 8.43 12.47
N GLY A 189 14.20 7.44 13.10
CA GLY A 189 13.76 6.81 14.34
C GLY A 189 13.11 5.44 14.12
N VAL A 190 13.16 4.61 15.15
CA VAL A 190 12.62 3.24 15.16
C VAL A 190 11.14 3.22 14.76
N GLY A 191 10.80 2.37 13.80
CA GLY A 191 9.43 2.18 13.32
C GLY A 191 8.94 3.27 12.35
N ILE A 192 9.84 4.12 11.84
CA ILE A 192 9.52 5.20 10.90
C ILE A 192 10.28 4.96 9.59
N TYR A 193 9.55 4.91 8.47
CA TYR A 193 10.14 4.76 7.14
C TYR A 193 11.03 5.96 6.77
N GLU A 194 11.88 5.78 5.76
CA GLU A 194 12.71 6.87 5.19
C GLU A 194 12.22 7.30 3.83
N TYR A 195 11.85 6.32 3.01
CA TYR A 195 11.41 6.54 1.64
C TYR A 195 10.03 5.92 1.45
N TRP A 196 9.16 6.68 0.81
CA TRP A 196 7.86 6.23 0.32
C TRP A 196 7.93 6.19 -1.21
N VAL A 197 7.55 5.07 -1.81
CA VAL A 197 7.57 4.90 -3.25
C VAL A 197 6.20 4.43 -3.72
N ASP A 198 5.52 5.30 -4.44
CA ASP A 198 4.27 4.95 -5.11
C ASP A 198 4.57 4.00 -6.29
N PHE A 199 3.64 3.07 -6.56
CA PHE A 199 3.68 2.31 -7.80
C PHE A 199 3.42 3.21 -9.01
N ASP A 200 3.71 2.71 -10.21
CA ASP A 200 3.46 3.47 -11.43
C ASP A 200 1.98 3.84 -11.58
N SER A 201 1.71 4.99 -12.20
CA SER A 201 0.33 5.46 -12.35
C SER A 201 -0.50 4.48 -13.16
N ALA A 202 -1.69 4.14 -12.65
CA ALA A 202 -2.60 3.13 -13.20
C ALA A 202 -2.03 1.69 -13.19
N ALA A 203 -1.03 1.42 -12.34
CA ALA A 203 -0.60 0.06 -12.05
C ALA A 203 -1.74 -0.76 -11.45
N ILE A 204 -1.91 -1.97 -11.98
CA ILE A 204 -2.91 -2.94 -11.54
C ILE A 204 -2.24 -4.31 -11.41
N ILE A 205 -2.79 -5.18 -10.57
CA ILE A 205 -2.45 -6.60 -10.54
C ILE A 205 -3.70 -7.40 -10.88
N LEU A 206 -3.63 -8.24 -11.92
CA LEU A 206 -4.74 -9.11 -12.30
C LEU A 206 -4.99 -10.20 -11.24
N PRO A 207 -6.14 -10.88 -11.26
CA PRO A 207 -6.43 -11.97 -10.33
C PRO A 207 -5.39 -13.09 -10.44
N ASN A 208 -4.82 -13.52 -9.32
CA ASN A 208 -3.76 -14.56 -9.25
C ASN A 208 -2.53 -14.23 -10.10
N ASP A 209 -2.24 -12.95 -10.26
CA ASP A 209 -1.09 -12.43 -10.98
C ASP A 209 -0.13 -11.73 -10.01
N VAL A 210 1.04 -11.37 -10.52
CA VAL A 210 2.10 -10.71 -9.75
C VAL A 210 2.42 -9.33 -10.31
N TYR A 211 3.08 -8.51 -9.50
CA TYR A 211 3.67 -7.24 -9.90
C TYR A 211 5.14 -7.20 -9.46
N VAL A 212 6.05 -7.09 -10.42
CA VAL A 212 7.50 -7.21 -10.19
C VAL A 212 8.18 -5.84 -10.27
N VAL A 213 8.87 -5.46 -9.19
CA VAL A 213 9.68 -4.25 -9.13
C VAL A 213 11.15 -4.63 -9.24
N VAL A 214 11.82 -4.15 -10.29
CA VAL A 214 13.16 -4.62 -10.69
C VAL A 214 14.18 -3.48 -10.72
N HIS A 215 15.43 -3.76 -10.36
CA HIS A 215 16.51 -2.80 -10.54
C HIS A 215 16.85 -2.62 -12.03
N PRO A 216 16.97 -1.40 -12.58
CA PRO A 216 17.12 -1.14 -14.02
C PRO A 216 18.41 -1.70 -14.66
N SER A 217 19.38 -2.11 -13.84
CA SER A 217 20.63 -2.75 -14.27
C SER A 217 20.70 -4.25 -13.91
N SER A 218 19.56 -4.89 -13.64
CA SER A 218 19.48 -6.34 -13.48
C SER A 218 19.73 -7.08 -14.80
N ASP A 219 19.96 -8.40 -14.70
CA ASP A 219 20.03 -9.30 -15.84
C ASP A 219 18.76 -9.20 -16.70
N SER A 220 18.91 -9.40 -18.00
CA SER A 220 17.81 -9.41 -18.96
C SER A 220 16.69 -10.40 -18.63
N LEU A 221 17.01 -11.52 -17.97
CA LEU A 221 16.02 -12.52 -17.52
C LEU A 221 15.14 -12.00 -16.38
N ILE A 222 15.60 -11.02 -15.61
CA ILE A 222 14.82 -10.38 -14.56
C ILE A 222 14.04 -9.20 -15.17
N LEU A 223 14.70 -8.42 -16.03
CA LEU A 223 14.09 -7.22 -16.65
C LEU A 223 12.89 -7.53 -17.55
N VAL A 224 12.79 -8.74 -18.12
CA VAL A 224 11.65 -9.12 -18.96
C VAL A 224 10.36 -9.29 -18.16
N GLU A 225 10.46 -9.60 -16.87
CA GLU A 225 9.32 -9.73 -15.96
C GLU A 225 8.98 -8.42 -15.24
N ALA A 226 9.69 -7.31 -15.51
CA ALA A 226 9.51 -6.07 -14.77
C ALA A 226 8.22 -5.33 -15.15
N ASP A 227 7.33 -5.14 -14.17
CA ASP A 227 6.21 -4.20 -14.28
C ASP A 227 6.62 -2.78 -13.92
N MET A 228 7.58 -2.64 -13.00
CA MET A 228 8.17 -1.36 -12.58
C MET A 228 9.68 -1.46 -12.48
N VAL A 229 10.38 -0.40 -12.90
CA VAL A 229 11.83 -0.26 -12.70
C VAL A 229 12.15 0.73 -11.59
N TYR A 230 12.94 0.30 -10.60
CA TYR A 230 13.31 1.12 -9.45
C TYR A 230 14.76 0.89 -9.03
N GLY A 231 15.56 1.97 -9.02
CA GLY A 231 17.03 1.89 -8.86
C GLY A 231 17.54 1.77 -7.42
N SER A 232 16.67 1.73 -6.42
CA SER A 232 17.11 1.73 -5.02
C SER A 232 16.44 0.59 -4.26
N LEU A 233 16.73 -0.62 -4.70
CA LEU A 233 16.32 -1.87 -4.04
C LEU A 233 17.35 -2.31 -3.01
N SER A 234 16.92 -3.18 -2.09
CA SER A 234 17.69 -3.65 -0.95
C SER A 234 19.06 -4.22 -1.34
N ASN A 235 20.07 -3.97 -0.50
CA ASN A 235 21.36 -4.67 -0.48
C ASN A 235 21.44 -5.73 0.62
N GLY A 236 20.29 -6.13 1.16
CA GLY A 236 20.11 -7.22 2.10
C GLY A 236 19.72 -6.75 3.49
N ASP A 237 20.21 -5.60 3.94
CA ASP A 237 19.97 -5.02 5.26
C ASP A 237 18.89 -3.93 5.29
N ASP A 238 18.24 -3.65 4.17
CA ASP A 238 17.10 -2.71 4.13
C ASP A 238 15.80 -3.37 4.60
N GLY A 239 14.95 -2.57 5.26
CA GLY A 239 13.60 -2.98 5.64
C GLY A 239 12.55 -2.42 4.67
N PHE A 240 11.77 -3.29 4.04
CA PHE A 240 10.68 -2.96 3.12
C PHE A 240 9.32 -3.34 3.72
N ALA A 241 8.34 -2.46 3.56
CA ALA A 241 6.94 -2.76 3.86
C ALA A 241 6.08 -2.49 2.63
N LEU A 242 5.17 -3.41 2.34
CA LEU A 242 4.04 -3.14 1.48
C LEU A 242 3.00 -2.38 2.30
N VAL A 243 2.58 -1.21 1.84
CA VAL A 243 1.67 -0.33 2.58
C VAL A 243 0.44 0.02 1.77
N TYR A 244 -0.67 0.22 2.48
CA TYR A 244 -1.92 0.69 1.93
C TYR A 244 -2.36 1.96 2.65
N GLY A 245 -2.65 3.02 1.91
CA GLY A 245 -3.03 4.28 2.50
C GLY A 245 -2.62 5.48 1.67
N ASN A 246 -2.92 6.66 2.22
CA ASN A 246 -2.43 7.91 1.66
C ASN A 246 -1.02 8.17 2.18
N ASN A 247 -0.13 8.60 1.29
CA ASN A 247 1.17 9.12 1.68
C ASN A 247 0.98 10.27 2.70
N PRO A 248 1.51 10.16 3.94
CA PRO A 248 1.34 11.18 4.97
C PRO A 248 2.02 12.53 4.67
N GLY A 249 2.78 12.64 3.58
CA GLY A 249 3.51 13.85 3.17
C GLY A 249 4.84 14.06 3.91
N SER A 250 5.06 13.36 5.03
CA SER A 250 6.32 13.27 5.74
C SER A 250 6.47 11.90 6.42
N PRO A 251 7.71 11.38 6.57
CA PRO A 251 8.00 10.17 7.33
C PRO A 251 7.32 10.14 8.70
N THR A 252 6.54 9.09 8.95
CA THR A 252 5.82 8.89 10.21
C THR A 252 5.59 7.41 10.47
N SER A 253 5.39 7.02 11.72
CA SER A 253 5.12 5.63 12.07
C SER A 253 3.71 5.20 11.62
N PRO A 254 3.46 3.90 11.40
CA PRO A 254 2.12 3.41 11.08
C PRO A 254 1.07 3.78 12.14
N SER A 255 1.50 3.85 13.40
CA SER A 255 0.65 4.23 14.54
C SER A 255 0.20 5.70 14.55
N ALA A 256 0.88 6.58 13.83
CA ALA A 256 0.48 7.98 13.68
C ALA A 256 -0.70 8.16 12.70
N GLY A 257 -1.04 7.11 11.94
CA GLY A 257 -2.15 7.08 10.98
C GLY A 257 -1.75 7.53 9.57
N GLY A 258 -2.69 7.35 8.64
CA GLY A 258 -2.55 7.69 7.21
C GLY A 258 -2.34 6.49 6.30
N TYR A 259 -1.72 5.42 6.81
CA TYR A 259 -1.50 4.16 6.11
C TYR A 259 -1.43 2.97 7.07
N GLN A 260 -1.56 1.77 6.53
CA GLN A 260 -1.36 0.49 7.21
C GLN A 260 -0.30 -0.32 6.49
N ILE A 261 0.39 -1.19 7.22
CA ILE A 261 1.30 -2.18 6.65
C ILE A 261 0.49 -3.43 6.33
N LEU A 262 0.75 -4.00 5.16
CA LEU A 262 0.17 -5.26 4.71
C LEU A 262 1.14 -6.42 4.86
N ASP A 263 2.42 -6.19 4.56
CA ASP A 263 3.44 -7.23 4.57
C ASP A 263 4.86 -6.66 4.69
N TRP A 264 5.81 -7.52 5.05
CA TRP A 264 7.19 -7.16 5.36
C TRP A 264 8.24 -7.98 4.62
N ILE A 265 9.36 -7.33 4.29
CA ILE A 265 10.69 -7.94 4.11
C ILE A 265 11.66 -7.16 5.00
N GLY A 266 12.15 -7.77 6.08
CA GLY A 266 12.81 -7.04 7.16
C GLY A 266 11.84 -6.22 8.02
N ASP A 267 12.33 -5.27 8.80
CA ASP A 267 11.49 -4.28 9.49
C ASP A 267 12.18 -2.91 9.62
N TRP A 268 11.54 -1.95 10.31
CA TRP A 268 12.08 -0.60 10.54
C TRP A 268 12.60 -0.39 11.96
N ASN A 269 12.84 -1.47 12.70
CA ASN A 269 13.14 -1.41 14.12
C ASN A 269 14.65 -1.39 14.43
N GLY A 270 15.50 -1.67 13.45
CA GLY A 270 16.93 -1.67 13.62
C GLY A 270 17.68 -2.09 12.36
N ASP A 271 19.00 -2.14 12.48
CA ASP A 271 19.92 -2.62 11.44
C ASP A 271 20.23 -4.11 11.71
N PRO A 272 19.94 -5.03 10.77
CA PRO A 272 20.21 -6.45 10.93
C PRO A 272 21.69 -6.83 10.71
N GLY A 273 22.55 -5.88 10.32
CA GLY A 273 23.96 -6.10 10.03
C GLY A 273 24.22 -6.25 8.54
N SER A 274 24.22 -7.47 8.01
CA SER A 274 24.41 -7.69 6.55
C SER A 274 23.16 -8.20 5.86
N GLY A 275 22.18 -8.68 6.63
CA GLY A 275 20.85 -9.04 6.19
C GLY A 275 20.05 -9.67 7.33
N TRP A 276 18.75 -9.82 7.12
CA TRP A 276 17.84 -10.47 8.06
C TRP A 276 17.95 -11.99 7.99
N ASP A 277 17.93 -12.64 9.15
CA ASP A 277 17.83 -14.09 9.24
C ASP A 277 16.42 -14.55 8.81
N VAL A 278 16.35 -15.62 8.03
CA VAL A 278 15.08 -16.20 7.54
C VAL A 278 15.19 -17.71 7.52
N ALA A 279 14.18 -18.42 8.02
CA ALA A 279 14.11 -19.89 8.02
C ALA A 279 15.37 -20.58 8.60
N GLY A 280 16.05 -19.93 9.56
CA GLY A 280 17.27 -20.43 10.18
C GLY A 280 18.56 -20.22 9.36
N VAL A 281 18.46 -19.52 8.22
CA VAL A 281 19.62 -19.08 7.43
C VAL A 281 20.01 -17.68 7.85
N ASN A 282 21.27 -17.50 8.26
CA ASN A 282 21.76 -16.20 8.71
C ASN A 282 21.91 -15.22 7.54
N ASN A 283 21.50 -13.96 7.72
CA ASN A 283 21.52 -12.91 6.69
C ASN A 283 20.88 -13.33 5.35
N ALA A 284 19.80 -14.12 5.41
CA ALA A 284 19.13 -14.68 4.24
C ALA A 284 18.51 -13.65 3.28
N THR A 285 18.28 -12.41 3.68
CA THR A 285 17.88 -11.35 2.72
C THR A 285 19.05 -10.80 1.90
N ALA A 286 20.29 -11.18 2.20
CA ALA A 286 21.47 -10.84 1.41
C ALA A 286 21.96 -12.05 0.61
N ASN A 287 22.29 -11.84 -0.66
CA ASN A 287 22.84 -12.87 -1.56
C ASN A 287 21.97 -14.14 -1.69
N HIS A 288 20.63 -14.01 -1.67
CA HIS A 288 19.69 -15.12 -1.82
C HIS A 288 18.42 -14.65 -2.54
N THR A 289 17.61 -15.63 -2.94
CA THR A 289 16.22 -15.43 -3.34
C THR A 289 15.32 -16.03 -2.26
N LEU A 290 14.30 -15.28 -1.85
CA LEU A 290 13.29 -15.70 -0.90
C LEU A 290 11.97 -15.87 -1.65
N VAL A 291 11.39 -17.07 -1.61
CA VAL A 291 10.09 -17.37 -2.22
C VAL A 291 9.08 -17.63 -1.12
N ARG A 292 7.94 -16.95 -1.15
CA ARG A 292 6.87 -17.16 -0.20
C ARG A 292 6.27 -18.55 -0.41
N LYS A 293 6.01 -19.27 0.69
CA LYS A 293 5.40 -20.60 0.61
C LYS A 293 3.98 -20.51 0.06
N CYS A 294 3.62 -21.47 -0.78
CA CYS A 294 2.31 -21.53 -1.43
C CYS A 294 1.11 -21.50 -0.46
N ALA A 295 1.29 -21.98 0.78
CA ALA A 295 0.24 -22.05 1.79
C ALA A 295 -0.07 -20.68 2.41
N ILE A 296 0.75 -19.67 2.14
CA ILE A 296 0.55 -18.31 2.59
C ILE A 296 -0.41 -17.62 1.64
N SER A 297 -1.60 -17.32 2.14
CA SER A 297 -2.65 -16.67 1.37
C SER A 297 -2.83 -15.20 1.72
N GLN A 298 -2.00 -14.66 2.62
CA GLN A 298 -2.09 -13.27 3.09
C GLN A 298 -0.75 -12.76 3.59
N GLY A 299 -0.59 -11.43 3.55
CA GLY A 299 0.58 -10.76 4.11
C GLY A 299 0.67 -10.89 5.63
N ASP A 300 1.86 -10.68 6.17
CA ASP A 300 2.09 -10.70 7.61
C ASP A 300 2.67 -9.37 8.09
N THR A 301 1.97 -8.76 9.05
CA THR A 301 2.37 -7.49 9.67
C THR A 301 3.47 -7.64 10.73
N SER A 302 4.02 -8.84 10.92
CA SER A 302 5.18 -9.12 11.77
C SER A 302 6.26 -9.84 10.99
N TRP A 303 7.36 -9.13 10.69
CA TRP A 303 8.51 -9.74 10.03
C TRP A 303 9.07 -10.93 10.80
N THR A 304 9.16 -10.87 12.13
CA THR A 304 9.64 -12.00 12.93
C THR A 304 8.78 -13.25 12.75
N ASN A 305 7.46 -13.09 12.60
CA ASN A 305 6.56 -14.23 12.31
C ASN A 305 6.73 -14.72 10.87
N ALA A 306 6.84 -13.81 9.90
CA ALA A 306 7.06 -14.15 8.50
C ALA A 306 8.39 -14.87 8.28
N ALA A 307 9.49 -14.32 8.79
CA ALA A 307 10.83 -14.83 8.64
C ALA A 307 11.01 -16.20 9.30
N GLY A 308 10.39 -16.39 10.47
CA GLY A 308 10.56 -17.60 11.27
C GLY A 308 12.01 -17.82 11.73
N THR A 309 12.23 -18.93 12.41
CA THR A 309 13.55 -19.32 12.93
C THR A 309 14.08 -20.58 12.26
N ASP A 310 13.24 -21.30 11.52
CA ASP A 310 13.58 -22.55 10.85
C ASP A 310 12.67 -22.76 9.62
N PRO A 311 13.00 -23.73 8.74
CA PRO A 311 12.19 -23.98 7.55
C PRO A 311 10.77 -24.47 7.83
N ILE A 312 10.41 -24.87 9.05
CA ILE A 312 9.04 -25.34 9.35
C ILE A 312 8.14 -24.15 9.66
N ASN A 313 8.59 -23.25 10.55
CA ASN A 313 7.78 -22.13 11.00
C ASN A 313 7.91 -20.86 10.14
N SER A 314 8.91 -20.80 9.27
CA SER A 314 9.05 -19.69 8.32
C SER A 314 7.95 -19.72 7.26
N GLN A 315 7.56 -18.54 6.79
CA GLN A 315 6.69 -18.36 5.63
C GLN A 315 7.47 -18.36 4.31
N TRP A 316 8.79 -18.37 4.38
CA TRP A 316 9.68 -18.24 3.23
C TRP A 316 10.48 -19.53 3.00
N ILE A 317 10.82 -19.75 1.74
CA ILE A 317 11.82 -20.69 1.27
C ILE A 317 13.06 -19.87 0.89
N VAL A 318 14.22 -20.21 1.44
CA VAL A 318 15.49 -19.54 1.15
C VAL A 318 16.21 -20.33 0.05
N LEU A 319 16.31 -19.75 -1.14
CA LEU A 319 16.99 -20.30 -2.31
C LEU A 319 18.36 -19.64 -2.50
N SER A 320 19.23 -20.30 -3.27
CA SER A 320 20.57 -19.78 -3.56
C SER A 320 20.54 -18.44 -4.29
N GLN A 321 21.63 -17.67 -4.15
CA GLN A 321 21.83 -16.45 -4.94
C GLN A 321 21.60 -16.68 -6.43
N ASN A 322 20.83 -15.78 -7.06
CA ASN A 322 20.49 -15.82 -8.48
C ASN A 322 19.57 -16.98 -8.89
N ASP A 323 18.83 -17.58 -7.95
CA ASP A 323 17.69 -18.41 -8.32
C ASP A 323 16.53 -17.47 -8.71
N TRP A 324 16.15 -17.48 -9.98
CA TRP A 324 15.04 -16.69 -10.53
C TRP A 324 13.99 -17.60 -11.15
N THR A 325 13.90 -18.85 -10.69
CA THR A 325 12.99 -19.83 -11.30
C THR A 325 11.52 -19.53 -11.02
N ASN A 326 11.24 -18.63 -10.09
CA ASN A 326 9.90 -18.26 -9.64
C ASN A 326 9.46 -16.83 -10.00
N ILE A 327 10.36 -15.99 -10.52
CA ILE A 327 10.00 -14.62 -10.91
C ILE A 327 8.90 -14.61 -11.99
N GLY A 328 7.93 -13.72 -11.82
CA GLY A 328 6.81 -13.54 -12.74
C GLY A 328 5.63 -14.46 -12.46
N PHE A 329 5.67 -15.27 -11.40
CA PHE A 329 4.51 -16.06 -10.97
C PHE A 329 4.60 -16.50 -9.50
N HIS A 330 3.44 -16.60 -8.84
CA HIS A 330 3.35 -17.20 -7.52
C HIS A 330 2.50 -18.47 -7.54
N ASN A 331 3.08 -19.59 -7.09
CA ASN A 331 2.35 -20.84 -6.93
C ASN A 331 1.47 -20.76 -5.68
N ALA A 332 0.20 -20.37 -5.83
CA ALA A 332 -0.77 -20.45 -4.74
C ALA A 332 -1.15 -21.92 -4.47
N CYS A 333 -1.12 -22.36 -3.21
CA CYS A 333 -1.69 -23.65 -2.85
C CYS A 333 -3.21 -23.52 -2.80
N VAL A 334 -3.89 -24.02 -3.83
CA VAL A 334 -5.37 -24.02 -3.87
C VAL A 334 -5.89 -25.09 -2.93
N CYS A 335 -6.58 -24.69 -1.86
CA CYS A 335 -7.50 -25.56 -1.14
C CYS A 335 -8.87 -25.54 -1.85
N ASP A 336 -8.97 -26.23 -2.98
CA ASP A 336 -10.23 -26.38 -3.70
C ASP A 336 -11.12 -27.43 -3.00
N SER A 337 -12.29 -27.00 -2.53
CA SER A 337 -13.31 -27.89 -1.93
C SER A 337 -14.16 -28.65 -2.95
N THR A 338 -13.95 -28.41 -4.25
CA THR A 338 -14.72 -28.98 -5.36
C THR A 338 -13.90 -29.89 -6.27
N THR A 339 -12.57 -29.88 -6.19
CA THR A 339 -11.70 -30.84 -6.86
C THR A 339 -10.75 -31.49 -5.85
N ASN A 340 -10.96 -32.76 -5.52
CA ASN A 340 -10.02 -33.57 -4.72
C ASN A 340 -8.67 -33.75 -5.45
N SER A 341 -7.85 -32.71 -5.56
CA SER A 341 -6.53 -32.69 -6.23
C SER A 341 -5.96 -31.26 -6.24
N TYR A 342 -4.71 -30.91 -5.93
CA TYR A 342 -3.54 -31.54 -5.32
C TYR A 342 -2.73 -30.37 -4.72
N THR A 343 -2.38 -30.40 -3.43
CA THR A 343 -1.35 -29.49 -2.90
C THR A 343 0.01 -30.12 -3.13
N SER A 344 0.86 -29.48 -3.93
CA SER A 344 2.27 -29.88 -4.05
C SER A 344 3.10 -29.06 -3.06
N ILE A 345 3.54 -29.69 -1.98
CA ILE A 345 4.58 -29.15 -1.10
C ILE A 345 5.91 -29.47 -1.78
N ILE A 346 6.64 -28.44 -2.22
CA ILE A 346 8.06 -28.57 -2.54
C ILE A 346 8.79 -28.08 -1.30
N ASP A 347 9.49 -28.98 -0.61
CA ASP A 347 10.23 -28.64 0.61
C ASP A 347 11.67 -29.12 0.47
N THR A 348 12.60 -28.30 0.97
CA THR A 348 14.02 -28.64 1.03
C THR A 348 14.49 -28.57 2.47
N ILE A 349 14.77 -29.72 3.08
CA ILE A 349 15.22 -29.81 4.48
C ILE A 349 16.70 -30.23 4.55
N CYS A 350 17.37 -29.92 5.66
CA CYS A 350 18.74 -30.37 5.89
C CYS A 350 18.80 -31.88 6.22
N ASN A 351 19.89 -32.54 5.83
CA ASN A 351 20.14 -33.94 6.20
C ASN A 351 20.07 -34.16 7.72
N GLY A 352 19.31 -35.18 8.15
CA GLY A 352 19.03 -35.48 9.56
C GLY A 352 17.77 -34.83 10.12
N LEU A 353 17.10 -33.96 9.35
CA LEU A 353 15.78 -33.43 9.70
C LEU A 353 14.66 -34.28 9.10
N SER A 354 13.45 -34.07 9.60
CA SER A 354 12.25 -34.66 9.05
C SER A 354 11.10 -33.66 9.02
N ILE A 355 10.16 -33.87 8.11
CA ILE A 355 8.89 -33.13 8.06
C ILE A 355 7.75 -34.06 8.47
N VAL A 356 6.70 -33.49 9.05
CA VAL A 356 5.49 -34.22 9.40
C VAL A 356 4.36 -33.73 8.50
N VAL A 357 3.76 -34.65 7.74
CA VAL A 357 2.60 -34.38 6.88
C VAL A 357 1.47 -35.29 7.37
N GLY A 358 0.46 -34.70 8.00
CA GLY A 358 -0.59 -35.45 8.67
C GLY A 358 -0.06 -36.31 9.82
N ASN A 359 -0.20 -37.63 9.69
CA ASN A 359 0.30 -38.62 10.65
C ASN A 359 1.64 -39.24 10.23
N ASN A 360 2.18 -38.86 9.07
CA ASN A 360 3.39 -39.44 8.51
C ASN A 360 4.58 -38.50 8.70
N THR A 361 5.76 -39.09 8.91
CA THR A 361 7.02 -38.38 9.05
C THR A 361 7.94 -38.78 7.92
N TYR A 362 8.54 -37.81 7.23
CA TYR A 362 9.43 -38.01 6.10
C TYR A 362 10.81 -37.43 6.37
N ASP A 363 11.83 -38.27 6.21
CA ASP A 363 13.24 -38.01 6.49
C ASP A 363 14.15 -38.45 5.33
N SER A 364 13.58 -38.68 4.15
CA SER A 364 14.30 -39.06 2.93
C SER A 364 13.88 -38.19 1.73
N THR A 365 14.79 -37.98 0.77
CA THR A 365 14.42 -37.33 -0.50
C THR A 365 13.43 -38.20 -1.26
N GLY A 366 12.29 -37.65 -1.67
CA GLY A 366 11.28 -38.41 -2.37
C GLY A 366 9.99 -37.63 -2.62
N VAL A 367 9.12 -38.24 -3.42
CA VAL A 367 7.75 -37.75 -3.63
C VAL A 367 6.81 -38.62 -2.81
N TYR A 368 6.13 -38.01 -1.85
CA TYR A 368 5.18 -38.64 -0.95
C TYR A 368 3.75 -38.22 -1.27
N SER A 369 2.80 -39.03 -0.83
CA SER A 369 1.37 -38.76 -0.98
C SER A 369 0.65 -39.11 0.31
N ASP A 370 0.04 -38.12 0.93
CA ASP A 370 -0.66 -38.24 2.20
C ASP A 370 -2.13 -37.94 2.03
N THR A 371 -3.00 -38.77 2.60
CA THR A 371 -4.42 -38.49 2.69
C THR A 371 -4.73 -37.94 4.08
N LEU A 372 -5.13 -36.67 4.16
CA LEU A 372 -5.60 -36.03 5.39
C LEU A 372 -7.12 -36.16 5.48
N SER A 373 -7.61 -36.99 6.40
CA SER A 373 -9.05 -37.26 6.54
C SER A 373 -9.73 -36.27 7.49
N SER A 374 -10.74 -35.54 7.01
CA SER A 374 -11.60 -34.74 7.90
C SER A 374 -12.78 -35.54 8.46
N ILE A 375 -13.25 -35.18 9.65
CA ILE A 375 -14.36 -35.88 10.32
C ILE A 375 -15.71 -35.78 9.57
N ASN A 376 -15.78 -34.92 8.54
CA ASN A 376 -16.95 -34.68 7.71
C ASN A 376 -16.83 -35.28 6.28
N GLY A 377 -15.79 -36.09 5.99
CA GLY A 377 -15.69 -36.86 4.76
C GLY A 377 -15.11 -36.13 3.54
N CYS A 378 -14.56 -34.92 3.72
CA CYS A 378 -13.65 -34.32 2.75
C CYS A 378 -12.23 -34.79 3.10
N ASP A 379 -11.64 -35.61 2.24
CA ASP A 379 -10.24 -36.07 2.36
C ASP A 379 -9.36 -35.23 1.42
N SER A 380 -8.25 -34.70 1.92
CA SER A 380 -7.27 -33.98 1.10
C SER A 380 -6.10 -34.89 0.76
N ILE A 381 -5.66 -34.92 -0.51
CA ILE A 381 -4.41 -35.58 -0.90
C ILE A 381 -3.31 -34.52 -1.01
N VAL A 382 -2.29 -34.63 -0.15
CA VAL A 382 -1.08 -33.81 -0.18
C VAL A 382 0.01 -34.57 -0.93
N HIS A 383 0.61 -33.95 -1.94
CA HIS A 383 1.83 -34.44 -2.56
C HIS A 383 3.03 -33.67 -2.00
N THR A 384 4.02 -34.39 -1.50
CA THR A 384 5.20 -33.78 -0.89
C THR A 384 6.41 -34.18 -1.70
N ASN A 385 6.98 -33.26 -2.47
CA ASN A 385 8.27 -33.43 -3.11
C ASN A 385 9.37 -32.92 -2.17
N LEU A 386 9.89 -33.82 -1.35
CA LEU A 386 10.93 -33.54 -0.36
C LEU A 386 12.30 -33.70 -0.98
N THR A 387 13.10 -32.64 -0.94
CA THR A 387 14.53 -32.69 -1.23
C THR A 387 15.30 -32.57 0.07
N ILE A 388 16.18 -33.52 0.37
CA ILE A 388 17.10 -33.39 1.49
C ILE A 388 18.42 -32.82 1.00
N SER A 389 18.67 -31.57 1.36
CA SER A 389 19.93 -30.89 1.11
C SER A 389 20.96 -31.33 2.14
N SER A 390 22.03 -31.97 1.68
CA SER A 390 23.21 -32.19 2.52
C SER A 390 24.08 -30.93 2.50
N GLN A 391 24.27 -30.29 3.66
CA GLN A 391 25.21 -29.17 3.79
C GLN A 391 26.69 -29.55 3.58
N PHE A 392 26.97 -30.83 3.36
CA PHE A 392 28.32 -31.31 3.13
C PHE A 392 28.56 -31.51 1.63
N ASN A 393 29.55 -30.80 1.09
CA ASN A 393 30.13 -31.15 -0.19
C ASN A 393 30.57 -32.61 -0.12
N SER A 394 30.05 -33.44 -1.02
CA SER A 394 30.54 -34.80 -1.19
C SER A 394 31.99 -34.72 -1.67
N ILE A 395 32.95 -35.06 -0.79
CA ILE A 395 34.35 -35.13 -1.19
C ILE A 395 34.56 -36.45 -1.93
N PHE A 396 34.74 -36.38 -3.25
CA PHE A 396 35.19 -37.51 -4.04
C PHE A 396 36.72 -37.59 -4.00
N GLY A 397 37.24 -38.50 -3.17
CA GLY A 397 38.67 -38.78 -3.05
C GLY A 397 39.41 -37.85 -2.08
N GLY A 398 40.17 -38.43 -1.15
CA GLY A 398 41.05 -37.70 -0.21
C GLY A 398 42.36 -37.23 -0.86
N ILE A 399 43.14 -36.42 -0.13
CA ILE A 399 44.47 -36.01 -0.60
C ILE A 399 45.37 -37.24 -0.72
N PRO A 400 46.06 -37.46 -1.85
CA PRO A 400 47.02 -38.55 -1.98
C PRO A 400 48.17 -38.39 -0.99
N ASN A 401 48.30 -39.32 -0.04
CA ASN A 401 49.46 -39.39 0.84
C ASN A 401 50.50 -40.34 0.25
N ASN A 402 51.52 -39.77 -0.39
CA ASN A 402 52.51 -40.54 -1.17
C ASN A 402 53.55 -41.28 -0.29
N THR A 403 53.43 -41.18 1.03
CA THR A 403 54.30 -41.93 1.96
C THR A 403 53.84 -43.39 2.08
N VAL A 404 52.57 -43.68 1.73
CA VAL A 404 52.01 -45.03 1.45
C VAL A 404 50.86 -44.94 0.43
N GLY A 405 51.16 -44.73 -0.86
CA GLY A 405 50.24 -44.94 -2.02
C GLY A 405 49.35 -43.76 -2.46
N GLY A 406 49.48 -43.29 -3.72
CA GLY A 406 48.66 -42.21 -4.34
C GLY A 406 47.57 -42.67 -5.35
N GLY A 407 46.36 -42.10 -5.20
CA GLY A 407 45.05 -42.67 -5.59
C GLY A 407 44.76 -43.01 -7.06
N ASN A 408 44.39 -44.29 -7.28
CA ASN A 408 43.27 -44.83 -8.08
C ASN A 408 43.57 -46.32 -8.33
N PHE A 409 42.61 -47.22 -7.99
CA PHE A 409 42.72 -48.69 -8.03
C PHE A 409 43.96 -49.27 -7.31
N TYR A 410 43.74 -50.01 -6.22
CA TYR A 410 44.86 -50.66 -5.51
C TYR A 410 44.60 -52.11 -5.17
N SER A 411 45.71 -52.86 -5.13
CA SER A 411 45.81 -54.21 -4.60
C SER A 411 46.75 -54.21 -3.39
N GLY A 412 46.34 -54.75 -2.24
CA GLY A 412 47.16 -54.90 -1.02
C GLY A 412 46.71 -54.06 0.19
N SER A 413 47.49 -54.07 1.28
CA SER A 413 47.20 -53.34 2.54
C SER A 413 47.62 -51.85 2.46
N GLN A 414 46.74 -50.97 1.97
CA GLN A 414 46.95 -49.51 1.89
C GLN A 414 45.73 -48.75 2.46
N HIS A 415 45.86 -47.46 2.78
CA HIS A 415 44.81 -46.63 3.40
C HIS A 415 44.56 -45.31 2.62
N LEU A 416 43.37 -44.72 2.79
CA LEU A 416 42.97 -43.42 2.24
C LEU A 416 42.85 -42.41 3.39
N GLU A 417 43.52 -41.27 3.29
CA GLU A 417 43.46 -40.21 4.31
C GLU A 417 42.34 -39.20 3.98
N LEU A 418 41.41 -39.01 4.91
CA LEU A 418 40.31 -38.04 4.80
C LEU A 418 40.57 -36.87 5.75
N SER A 419 41.43 -35.94 5.34
CA SER A 419 41.75 -34.75 6.14
C SER A 419 40.68 -33.66 5.96
N CYS A 420 40.11 -33.18 7.05
CA CYS A 420 39.17 -32.05 7.08
C CYS A 420 39.74 -30.90 7.93
N TYR A 421 39.49 -29.66 7.53
CA TYR A 421 39.98 -28.47 8.26
C TYR A 421 39.08 -28.04 9.43
N MET A 422 37.99 -28.77 9.66
CA MET A 422 37.03 -28.56 10.74
C MET A 422 36.46 -29.91 11.19
N PRO A 423 36.00 -30.03 12.46
CA PRO A 423 35.40 -31.27 12.96
C PRO A 423 34.29 -31.76 12.03
N SER A 424 34.39 -33.01 11.59
CA SER A 424 33.51 -33.60 10.58
C SER A 424 33.10 -35.02 10.97
N GLU A 425 31.91 -35.45 10.54
CA GLU A 425 31.38 -36.80 10.77
C GLU A 425 31.38 -37.60 9.47
N LEU A 426 31.91 -38.84 9.51
CA LEU A 426 31.86 -39.75 8.36
C LEU A 426 30.50 -40.46 8.31
N VAL A 427 29.61 -40.00 7.43
CA VAL A 427 28.23 -40.51 7.35
C VAL A 427 28.13 -41.84 6.57
N SER A 428 28.86 -41.98 5.47
CA SER A 428 28.89 -43.23 4.67
C SER A 428 30.14 -43.32 3.79
N ALA A 429 30.52 -44.54 3.41
CA ALA A 429 31.62 -44.81 2.47
C ALA A 429 31.20 -45.93 1.50
N VAL A 430 31.46 -45.75 0.21
CA VAL A 430 31.25 -46.78 -0.82
C VAL A 430 32.60 -47.31 -1.27
N VAL A 431 32.83 -48.62 -1.10
CA VAL A 431 34.08 -49.30 -1.44
C VAL A 431 33.84 -50.28 -2.57
N TYR A 432 34.59 -50.16 -3.66
CA TYR A 432 34.56 -51.09 -4.79
C TYR A 432 35.82 -51.98 -4.77
N SER A 433 35.64 -53.31 -4.80
CA SER A 433 36.73 -54.27 -4.98
C SER A 433 36.56 -54.97 -6.32
N ALA A 434 37.64 -55.03 -7.10
CA ALA A 434 37.71 -55.81 -8.33
C ALA A 434 38.21 -57.26 -8.08
N ASP A 435 38.54 -57.59 -6.83
CA ASP A 435 39.04 -58.90 -6.44
C ASP A 435 37.87 -59.84 -6.06
N THR A 436 38.06 -61.14 -6.30
CA THR A 436 37.14 -62.22 -5.91
C THR A 436 37.44 -62.78 -4.51
N THR A 437 38.49 -62.30 -3.84
CA THR A 437 38.83 -62.68 -2.46
C THR A 437 38.19 -61.78 -1.41
N LEU A 438 38.06 -62.30 -0.17
CA LEU A 438 37.55 -61.55 0.98
C LEU A 438 38.43 -60.32 1.24
N THR A 439 37.86 -59.13 1.07
CA THR A 439 38.52 -57.85 1.34
C THR A 439 38.00 -57.30 2.67
N THR A 440 38.90 -57.01 3.60
CA THR A 440 38.58 -56.32 4.86
C THR A 440 39.08 -54.89 4.78
N PHE A 441 38.20 -53.92 5.06
CA PHE A 441 38.59 -52.53 5.27
C PHE A 441 38.28 -52.14 6.73
N GLU A 442 38.99 -51.14 7.23
CA GLU A 442 38.85 -50.61 8.59
C GLU A 442 38.84 -49.08 8.49
N ILE A 443 37.96 -48.44 9.26
CA ILE A 443 37.94 -46.99 9.44
C ILE A 443 38.61 -46.71 10.78
N ARG A 444 39.57 -45.79 10.80
CA ARG A 444 40.28 -45.37 12.00
C ARG A 444 40.20 -43.86 12.15
N ASP A 445 40.00 -43.41 13.39
CA ASP A 445 40.38 -42.09 13.85
C ASP A 445 41.81 -42.18 14.42
N ASP A 446 42.75 -41.41 13.86
CA ASP A 446 44.09 -41.29 14.46
C ASP A 446 44.09 -40.22 15.57
#